data_AF-A0A950U2U1-F1
#
_entry.id   AF-A0A950U2U1-F1
#
_cell.length_a   1.000
_cell.length_b   1.000
_cell.length_c   1.000
_cell.angle_alpha   90.00
_cell.angle_beta   90.00
_cell.angle_gamma   90.00
#
_symmetry.space_group_name_H-M   'P 1'
#
loop_
_entity.id
_entity.type
_entity.pdbx_description
1 polymer ?
#
loop_
_entity_poly.entity_id
_entity_poly.type
_entity_poly.pdbx_seq_one_letter_code
_entity_poly.pdbx_strand_id
1 'polypeptide(L)'
;MAATVLVDASHLGGASTNRGIGTYLRELLPRLARQPGIDIVALAKRTGEPLSSVSAARIRRVAPGRFAQREHEFLLPLDLARVARATHADVVFSPADDPPWWSPRPWVQMLHDVIPLAAP
;
A
#
# COMPACT_ATOMS: atom_id res chain seq x y z
N MET A 1 3.26 14.67 18.07
CA MET A 1 2.30 13.61 17.73
C MET A 1 2.75 13.04 16.39
N ALA A 2 2.88 11.72 16.24
CA ALA A 2 3.24 11.11 14.97
C ALA A 2 1.97 10.75 14.19
N ALA A 3 1.97 10.97 12.88
CA ALA A 3 0.89 10.56 12.00
C ALA A 3 1.09 9.09 11.59
N THR A 4 0.06 8.26 11.74
CA THR A 4 0.11 6.86 11.35
C THR A 4 -0.40 6.68 9.92
N VAL A 5 0.48 6.23 9.04
CA VAL A 5 0.21 6.00 7.60
C VAL A 5 0.03 4.51 7.35
N LEU A 6 -1.17 4.14 6.88
CA LEU A 6 -1.45 2.79 6.39
C LEU A 6 -1.14 2.72 4.88
N VAL A 7 -0.12 1.96 4.50
CA VAL A 7 0.32 1.82 3.11
C VAL A 7 -0.23 0.52 2.50
N ASP A 8 -0.88 0.59 1.35
CA ASP A 8 -1.12 -0.62 0.54
C ASP A 8 0.21 -1.12 -0.05
N ALA A 9 0.79 -2.11 0.62
CA ALA A 9 2.07 -2.71 0.27
C ALA A 9 1.90 -4.07 -0.44
N SER A 10 0.76 -4.29 -1.10
CA SER A 10 0.46 -5.53 -1.84
C SER A 10 1.47 -5.86 -2.94
N HIS A 11 2.14 -4.84 -3.49
CA HIS A 11 3.17 -4.94 -4.53
C HIS A 11 4.53 -5.41 -4.01
N LEU A 12 4.73 -5.52 -2.68
CA LEU A 12 5.92 -6.13 -2.09
C LEU A 12 5.89 -7.68 -2.11
N GLY A 13 4.82 -8.29 -2.63
CA GLY A 13 4.71 -9.74 -2.77
C GLY A 13 4.13 -10.18 -4.11
N GLY A 14 4.79 -11.14 -4.76
CA GLY A 14 4.40 -11.70 -6.06
C GLY A 14 5.32 -11.28 -7.22
N ALA A 15 4.79 -11.24 -8.45
CA ALA A 15 5.57 -11.00 -9.67
C ALA A 15 6.17 -9.58 -9.77
N SER A 16 5.50 -8.57 -9.20
CA SER A 16 5.93 -7.16 -9.26
C SER A 16 6.90 -6.76 -8.15
N THR A 17 7.28 -7.71 -7.29
CA THR A 17 8.08 -7.47 -6.07
C THR A 17 9.41 -6.75 -6.32
N ASN A 18 10.03 -6.99 -7.47
CA ASN A 18 11.35 -6.45 -7.86
C ASN A 18 11.27 -5.52 -9.08
N ARG A 19 10.10 -4.93 -9.36
CA ARG A 19 9.87 -4.04 -10.52
C ARG A 19 8.90 -2.92 -10.15
N GLY A 20 8.98 -1.78 -10.84
CA GLY A 20 8.03 -0.67 -10.73
C GLY A 20 7.71 -0.29 -9.28
N ILE A 21 6.43 -0.36 -8.92
CA ILE A 21 5.92 -0.03 -7.58
C ILE A 21 6.56 -0.86 -6.46
N GLY A 22 6.91 -2.13 -6.71
CA GLY A 22 7.58 -2.98 -5.71
C GLY A 22 8.96 -2.43 -5.34
N THR A 23 9.75 -2.04 -6.34
CA THR A 23 11.05 -1.40 -6.14
C THR A 23 10.90 -0.04 -5.44
N TYR A 24 9.94 0.77 -5.90
CA TYR A 24 9.63 2.06 -5.27
C TYR A 24 9.33 1.91 -3.77
N LEU A 25 8.45 0.98 -3.40
CA LEU A 25 8.10 0.73 -1.99
C LEU A 25 9.28 0.22 -1.16
N ARG A 26 10.14 -0.64 -1.71
CA ARG A 26 11.35 -1.12 -1.01
C ARG A 26 12.30 0.00 -0.65
N GLU A 27 12.43 1.01 -1.52
CA GLU A 27 13.28 2.17 -1.27
C GLU A 27 12.61 3.22 -0.37
N LEU A 28 11.30 3.43 -0.55
CA LEU A 28 10.53 4.44 0.18
C LEU A 28 10.34 4.07 1.65
N LEU A 29 9.85 2.86 1.95
CA LEU A 29 9.41 2.49 3.29
C LEU A 29 10.52 2.59 4.35
N PRO A 30 11.77 2.14 4.10
CA PRO A 30 12.87 2.31 5.07
C PRO A 30 13.24 3.77 5.31
N ARG A 31 13.05 4.65 4.31
CA ARG A 31 13.33 6.09 4.45
C ARG A 31 12.23 6.78 5.24
N LEU A 32 10.95 6.45 4.97
CA LEU A 32 9.81 6.97 5.71
C LEU A 32 9.84 6.52 7.18
N ALA A 33 10.22 5.27 7.45
CA ALA A 33 10.36 4.75 8.81
C ALA A 33 11.37 5.53 9.67
N ARG A 34 12.32 6.23 9.04
CA ARG A 34 13.31 7.06 9.73
C ARG A 34 12.86 8.52 9.89
N GLN A 35 11.73 8.92 9.30
CA GLN A 35 11.24 10.28 9.39
C GLN A 35 10.57 10.52 10.74
N PRO A 36 11.02 11.52 11.52
CA PRO A 36 10.36 11.87 12.78
C PRO A 36 8.90 12.27 12.54
N GLY A 37 8.00 11.78 13.40
CA GLY A 37 6.58 12.13 13.34
C GLY A 37 5.77 11.33 12.31
N ILE A 38 6.32 10.27 11.74
CA ILE A 38 5.59 9.35 10.86
C ILE A 38 5.73 7.93 11.40
N ASP A 39 4.61 7.25 11.62
CA ASP A 39 4.56 5.81 11.87
C ASP A 39 3.98 5.11 10.63
N ILE A 40 4.60 4.00 10.21
CA ILE A 40 4.23 3.31 8.98
C ILE A 40 3.71 1.91 9.31
N VAL A 41 2.49 1.64 8.84
CA VAL A 41 1.89 0.30 8.82
C VAL A 41 1.74 -0.14 7.38
N ALA A 42 2.44 -1.20 6.98
CA ALA A 42 2.36 -1.76 5.65
C ALA A 42 1.32 -2.90 5.60
N LEU A 43 0.26 -2.73 4.80
CA LEU A 43 -0.69 -3.78 4.45
C LEU A 43 -0.06 -4.72 3.43
N ALA A 44 0.46 -5.86 3.86
CA ALA A 44 1.26 -6.75 3.02
C ALA A 44 0.72 -8.18 3.00
N LYS A 45 0.95 -8.91 1.92
CA LYS A 45 0.59 -10.33 1.85
C LYS A 45 1.33 -11.13 2.93
N ARG A 46 0.67 -12.14 3.51
CA ARG A 46 1.25 -13.01 4.56
C ARG A 46 2.55 -13.70 4.12
N THR A 47 2.66 -14.04 2.84
CA THR A 47 3.81 -14.74 2.26
C THR A 47 4.89 -13.81 1.69
N GLY A 48 4.70 -12.49 1.76
CA GLY A 48 5.69 -11.52 1.27
C GLY A 48 6.90 -11.41 2.19
N GLU A 49 7.97 -10.80 1.69
CA GLU A 49 9.22 -10.62 2.44
C GLU A 49 9.01 -9.93 3.81
N PRO A 50 9.89 -10.19 4.79
CA PRO A 50 9.90 -9.44 6.04
C PRO A 50 10.16 -7.95 5.77
N LEU A 51 9.33 -7.08 6.34
CA LEU A 51 9.54 -5.64 6.31
C LEU A 51 10.27 -5.24 7.60
N SER A 52 11.59 -5.32 7.60
CA SER A 52 12.40 -5.13 8.81
C SER A 52 12.31 -3.73 9.42
N SER A 53 11.93 -2.74 8.61
CA SER A 53 11.89 -1.33 9.00
C SER A 53 10.50 -0.78 9.31
N VAL A 54 9.41 -1.53 9.09
CA VAL A 54 8.03 -1.03 9.30
C VAL A 54 7.12 -2.12 9.85
N SER A 55 6.09 -1.71 10.59
CA SER A 55 5.04 -2.62 11.06
C SER A 55 4.29 -3.24 9.88
N ALA A 56 4.05 -4.54 9.90
CA ALA A 56 3.37 -5.25 8.82
C ALA A 56 1.99 -5.76 9.25
N ALA A 57 0.93 -5.22 8.65
CA ALA A 57 -0.42 -5.76 8.76
C ALA A 57 -0.62 -6.84 7.68
N ARG A 58 -0.47 -8.11 8.07
CA ARG A 58 -0.48 -9.23 7.12
C ARG A 58 -1.91 -9.60 6.68
N ILE A 59 -2.12 -9.66 5.37
CA ILE A 59 -3.38 -10.07 4.73
C ILE A 59 -3.23 -11.38 3.96
N ARG A 60 -4.36 -12.09 3.80
CA ARG A 60 -4.44 -13.32 3.01
C ARG A 60 -5.03 -13.02 1.64
N ARG A 61 -4.42 -13.61 0.61
CA ARG A 61 -4.87 -13.62 -0.78
C ARG A 61 -4.66 -15.03 -1.31
N VAL A 62 -5.60 -15.55 -2.09
CA VAL A 62 -5.53 -16.93 -2.61
C VAL A 62 -5.76 -17.02 -4.11
N ALA A 63 -6.32 -15.98 -4.74
CA ALA A 63 -6.62 -16.01 -6.16
C ALA A 63 -5.33 -16.04 -7.00
N PRO A 64 -5.23 -16.94 -7.99
CA PRO A 64 -4.04 -17.06 -8.84
C PRO A 64 -4.09 -16.14 -10.06
N GLY A 65 -2.92 -15.82 -10.62
CA GLY A 65 -2.75 -15.17 -11.92
C GLY A 65 -3.55 -13.87 -12.05
N ARG A 66 -4.27 -13.71 -13.16
CA ARG A 66 -5.08 -12.52 -13.46
C ARG A 66 -6.20 -12.22 -12.46
N PHE A 67 -6.58 -13.20 -11.63
CA PHE A 67 -7.60 -13.00 -10.60
C PHE A 67 -7.03 -12.43 -9.30
N ALA A 68 -5.71 -12.49 -9.10
CA ALA A 68 -5.05 -11.98 -7.90
C ALA A 68 -5.26 -10.48 -7.72
N GLN A 69 -5.20 -9.71 -8.81
CA GLN A 69 -5.43 -8.28 -8.80
C GLN A 69 -6.88 -7.95 -8.46
N ARG A 70 -7.84 -8.62 -9.12
CA ARG A 70 -9.28 -8.44 -8.81
C ARG A 70 -9.61 -8.79 -7.37
N GLU A 71 -9.11 -9.92 -6.87
CA GLU A 71 -9.29 -10.29 -5.45
C GLU A 71 -8.76 -9.18 -4.53
N HIS A 72 -7.61 -8.60 -4.85
CA HIS A 72 -7.07 -7.50 -4.08
C HIS A 72 -7.98 -6.27 -4.13
N GLU A 73 -8.38 -5.79 -5.30
CA GLU A 73 -9.25 -4.62 -5.48
C GLU A 73 -10.59 -4.77 -4.74
N PHE A 74 -11.22 -5.96 -4.80
CA PHE A 74 -12.49 -6.21 -4.12
C PHE A 74 -12.34 -6.23 -2.59
N LEU A 75 -11.25 -6.81 -2.07
CA LEU A 75 -11.05 -6.97 -0.63
C LEU A 75 -10.34 -5.79 0.03
N LEU A 76 -9.65 -4.95 -0.75
CA LEU A 76 -8.79 -3.87 -0.25
C LEU A 76 -9.55 -2.92 0.68
N PRO A 77 -10.76 -2.41 0.35
CA PRO A 77 -11.54 -1.56 1.26
C PRO A 77 -11.82 -2.16 2.63
N LEU A 78 -12.16 -3.45 2.69
CA LEU A 78 -12.44 -4.15 3.94
C LEU A 78 -11.16 -4.32 4.78
N ASP A 79 -10.06 -4.66 4.13
CA ASP A 79 -8.75 -4.76 4.79
C ASP A 79 -8.27 -3.41 5.30
N LEU A 80 -8.42 -2.34 4.51
CA LEU A 80 -8.10 -0.98 4.93
C LEU A 80 -8.94 -0.56 6.14
N ALA A 81 -10.26 -0.78 6.12
CA ALA A 81 -11.13 -0.46 7.26
C ALA A 81 -10.69 -1.17 8.55
N ARG A 82 -10.46 -2.49 8.44
CA ARG A 82 -10.07 -3.33 9.58
C ARG A 82 -8.74 -2.89 10.16
N VAL A 83 -7.73 -2.67 9.32
CA VAL A 83 -6.38 -2.31 9.78
C VAL A 83 -6.33 -0.87 10.25
N ALA A 84 -6.93 0.07 9.52
CA ALA A 84 -6.98 1.48 9.93
C ALA A 84 -7.63 1.65 11.30
N ARG A 85 -8.67 0.86 11.60
CA ARG A 85 -9.28 0.84 12.94
C ARG A 85 -8.33 0.27 13.99
N ALA A 86 -7.67 -0.86 13.69
CA ALA A 86 -6.78 -1.54 14.64
C ALA A 86 -5.51 -0.75 14.97
N THR A 87 -4.98 0.02 14.01
CA THR A 87 -3.74 0.78 14.17
C THR A 87 -3.97 2.27 14.36
N HIS A 88 -5.23 2.71 14.43
CA HIS A 88 -5.60 4.12 14.47
C HIS A 88 -4.95 4.93 13.34
N ALA A 89 -4.90 4.37 12.12
CA ALA A 89 -4.30 5.07 10.99
C ALA A 89 -5.04 6.39 10.70
N ASP A 90 -4.27 7.46 10.48
CA ASP A 90 -4.76 8.79 10.17
C ASP A 90 -4.98 8.97 8.67
N VAL A 91 -4.11 8.36 7.86
CA VAL A 91 -4.13 8.44 6.40
C VAL A 91 -3.84 7.09 5.77
N VAL A 92 -4.42 6.85 4.59
CA VAL A 92 -4.10 5.72 3.73
C VAL A 92 -3.18 6.19 2.60
N PHE A 93 -2.17 5.40 2.25
CA PHE A 93 -1.34 5.64 1.08
C PHE A 93 -1.52 4.49 0.08
N SER A 94 -2.00 4.83 -1.12
CA SER A 94 -2.20 3.92 -2.24
C SER A 94 -1.14 4.21 -3.31
N PRO A 95 -0.10 3.36 -3.42
CA PRO A 95 0.94 3.51 -4.43
C PRO A 95 0.60 2.80 -5.76
N ALA A 96 -0.49 2.01 -5.79
CA ALA A 96 -0.95 1.32 -7.00
C ALA A 96 -1.55 2.30 -8.01
N ASP A 97 -1.51 1.98 -9.31
CA ASP A 97 -2.12 2.81 -10.35
C ASP A 97 -3.63 2.99 -10.14
N ASP A 98 -4.29 1.92 -9.71
CA ASP A 98 -5.71 1.91 -9.40
C ASP A 98 -5.94 2.22 -7.91
N PRO A 99 -6.59 3.35 -7.56
CA PRO A 99 -6.94 3.65 -6.18
C PRO A 99 -7.98 2.64 -5.64
N PRO A 100 -8.06 2.46 -4.31
CA PRO A 100 -9.19 1.76 -3.74
C PRO A 100 -10.50 2.47 -4.11
N TRP A 101 -11.53 1.71 -4.47
CA TRP A 101 -12.85 2.28 -4.79
C TRP A 101 -13.53 2.93 -3.58
N TRP A 102 -13.09 2.64 -2.36
CA TRP A 102 -13.45 3.31 -1.11
C TRP A 102 -12.31 3.24 -0.10
N SER A 103 -12.18 4.26 0.75
CA SER A 103 -11.21 4.30 1.85
C SER A 103 -11.87 4.74 3.16
N PRO A 104 -11.49 4.14 4.31
CA PRO A 104 -11.99 4.54 5.63
C PRO A 104 -11.41 5.89 6.13
N ARG A 105 -10.36 6.39 5.49
CA ARG A 105 -9.58 7.57 5.87
C ARG A 105 -9.28 8.41 4.63
N PRO A 106 -8.88 9.69 4.78
CA PRO A 106 -8.25 10.41 3.69
C PRO A 106 -7.12 9.57 3.10
N TRP A 107 -7.00 9.56 1.78
CA TRP A 107 -5.97 8.79 1.11
C TRP A 107 -5.08 9.67 0.22
N VAL A 108 -3.83 9.26 0.11
CA VAL A 108 -2.84 9.78 -0.82
C VAL A 108 -2.72 8.78 -1.96
N GLN A 109 -2.93 9.26 -3.19
CA GLN A 109 -2.79 8.46 -4.41
C GLN A 109 -1.52 8.88 -5.13
N MET A 110 -0.69 7.91 -5.51
CA MET A 110 0.45 8.17 -6.38
C MET A 110 0.00 8.15 -7.84
N LEU A 111 0.40 9.15 -8.62
CA LEU A 111 0.21 9.15 -10.06
C LEU A 111 1.52 8.76 -10.73
N HIS A 112 1.50 7.69 -11.51
CA HIS A 112 2.65 7.21 -12.28
C HIS A 112 2.48 7.61 -13.75
N ASP A 113 3.61 7.81 -14.44
CA ASP A 113 3.68 7.97 -15.89
C ASP A 113 2.66 8.96 -16.50
N VAL A 114 2.44 10.08 -15.81
CA VAL A 114 1.52 11.11 -16.26
C VAL A 114 2.18 11.91 -17.39
N ILE A 115 1.69 11.73 -18.61
CA ILE A 115 1.99 12.64 -19.72
C ILE A 115 0.86 13.67 -19.76
N PRO A 116 1.09 14.93 -19.37
CA PRO A 116 0.06 15.94 -19.43
C PRO A 116 -0.40 16.08 -20.88
N LEU A 117 -1.71 15.91 -21.11
CA LEU A 117 -2.32 16.31 -22.38
C LEU A 117 -2.18 17.83 -22.47
N ALA A 118 -1.20 18.29 -23.26
CA ALA A 118 -1.19 19.68 -23.71
C ALA A 118 -2.42 19.86 -24.61
N ALA A 119 -3.44 20.53 -24.10
CA ALA A 119 -4.50 21.06 -24.96
C ALA A 119 -3.86 22.12 -25.89
N PRO A 120 -4.20 22.15 -27.19
CA PRO A 120 -3.78 23.23 -28.08
C PRO A 120 -4.36 24.58 -27.65
#